data_AF-A0A1W9MLR5-F1
#
_entry.id   AF-A0A1W9MLR5-F1
#
_cell.length_a   1.000
_cell.length_b   1.000
_cell.length_c   1.000
_cell.angle_alpha   90.00
_cell.angle_beta   90.00
_cell.angle_gamma   90.00
#
_symmetry.space_group_name_H-M   'P 1'
#
loop_
_entity.id
_entity.type
_entity.pdbx_description
1 polymer ?
#
loop_
_entity_poly.entity_id
_entity_poly.type
_entity_poly.pdbx_seq_one_letter_code
_entity_poly.pdbx_strand_id
1 'polypeptide(L)'
;MSPERIQELVRILWNEVESGEQLQEFILKYADELDQDFLTGIAALVQLAKESGNENAGRFFSQIGQSLIALLTPSDVLRRASLKSEQASYLVQILLEKVSSPQDLGRFAAEYIVECDPCFFAVLENRAETEKAKGNEGNARFLREVGKILQQIRDESTPCSQAGAWEQGEYPNGEKTG
;
A
#
# COMPACT_ATOMS: atom_id res chain seq x y z
N MET A 1 -6.34 8.05 -10.79
CA MET A 1 -5.94 6.64 -11.06
C MET A 1 -6.14 6.26 -12.55
N SER A 2 -5.48 5.20 -13.09
CA SER A 2 -5.78 4.69 -14.45
C SER A 2 -7.03 3.79 -14.47
N PRO A 3 -7.80 3.72 -15.58
CA PRO A 3 -9.00 2.89 -15.69
C PRO A 3 -8.76 1.40 -15.44
N GLU A 4 -7.62 0.86 -15.88
CA GLU A 4 -7.24 -0.55 -15.72
C GLU A 4 -7.04 -0.89 -14.24
N ARG A 5 -6.43 0.04 -13.49
CA ARG A 5 -6.21 -0.14 -12.05
C ARG A 5 -7.51 -0.05 -11.26
N ILE A 6 -8.43 0.83 -11.64
CA ILE A 6 -9.79 0.88 -11.07
C ILE A 6 -10.50 -0.47 -11.29
N GLN A 7 -10.44 -1.02 -12.50
CA GLN A 7 -11.04 -2.33 -12.81
C GLN A 7 -10.43 -3.47 -12.00
N GLU A 8 -9.11 -3.45 -11.80
CA GLU A 8 -8.42 -4.45 -10.99
C GLU A 8 -8.87 -4.39 -9.52
N LEU A 9 -8.88 -3.20 -8.92
CA LEU A 9 -9.32 -3.00 -7.54
C LEU A 9 -10.80 -3.37 -7.36
N VAL A 10 -11.65 -3.05 -8.33
CA VAL A 10 -13.06 -3.48 -8.35
C VAL A 10 -13.18 -5.01 -8.39
N ARG A 11 -12.35 -5.69 -9.19
CA ARG A 11 -12.36 -7.15 -9.28
C ARG A 11 -11.93 -7.80 -7.97
N ILE A 12 -10.89 -7.26 -7.33
CA ILE A 12 -10.43 -7.72 -6.02
C ILE A 12 -11.54 -7.51 -4.99
N LEU A 13 -12.13 -6.31 -4.95
CA LEU A 13 -13.24 -5.98 -4.07
C LEU A 13 -14.43 -6.94 -4.26
N TRP A 14 -14.78 -7.27 -5.50
CA TRP A 14 -15.89 -8.18 -5.80
C TRP A 14 -15.60 -9.63 -5.41
N ASN A 15 -14.36 -10.10 -5.56
CA ASN A 15 -14.00 -11.50 -5.36
C ASN A 15 -13.57 -11.82 -3.92
N GLU A 16 -12.99 -10.85 -3.21
CA GLU A 16 -12.31 -11.08 -1.93
C GLU A 16 -13.03 -10.46 -0.73
N VAL A 17 -13.99 -9.54 -0.96
CA VAL A 17 -14.70 -8.85 0.11
C VAL A 17 -16.13 -9.37 0.24
N GLU A 18 -16.34 -10.24 1.22
CA GLU A 18 -17.66 -10.81 1.57
C GLU A 18 -18.18 -10.29 2.91
N SER A 19 -17.30 -9.71 3.73
CA SER A 19 -17.61 -9.21 5.07
C SER A 19 -17.09 -7.79 5.33
N GLY A 20 -17.61 -7.15 6.38
CA GLY A 20 -17.15 -5.83 6.81
C GLY A 20 -15.69 -5.80 7.28
N GLU A 21 -15.20 -6.91 7.83
CA GLU A 21 -13.79 -7.05 8.26
C GLU A 21 -12.85 -7.13 7.05
N GLN A 22 -13.20 -7.93 6.04
CA GLN A 22 -12.47 -7.99 4.77
C GLN A 22 -12.52 -6.66 4.01
N LEU A 23 -13.62 -5.92 4.10
CA LEU A 23 -13.71 -4.58 3.54
C LEU A 23 -12.71 -3.64 4.23
N GLN A 24 -12.57 -3.75 5.54
CA GLN A 24 -11.62 -2.95 6.31
C GLN A 24 -10.18 -3.30 5.96
N GLU A 25 -9.85 -4.60 5.81
CA GLU A 25 -8.54 -5.05 5.34
C GLU A 25 -8.23 -4.58 3.91
N PHE A 26 -9.20 -4.69 3.00
CA PHE A 26 -9.07 -4.16 1.63
C PHE A 26 -8.77 -2.67 1.64
N ILE A 27 -9.49 -1.90 2.46
CA ILE A 27 -9.25 -0.46 2.61
C ILE A 27 -7.87 -0.20 3.18
N LEU A 28 -7.41 -0.95 4.19
CA LEU A 28 -6.08 -0.78 4.76
C LEU A 28 -4.96 -1.07 3.75
N LYS A 29 -5.17 -2.11 2.91
CA LYS A 29 -4.21 -2.57 1.91
C LYS A 29 -4.09 -1.61 0.73
N TYR A 30 -5.20 -1.02 0.29
CA TYR A 30 -5.25 -0.16 -0.91
C TYR A 30 -5.54 1.31 -0.59
N ALA A 31 -5.45 1.75 0.67
CA ALA A 31 -5.89 3.07 1.14
C ALA A 31 -5.41 4.24 0.27
N ASP A 32 -4.14 4.20 -0.13
CA ASP A 32 -3.48 5.26 -0.89
C ASP A 32 -3.97 5.33 -2.35
N GLU A 33 -4.68 4.29 -2.79
CA GLU A 33 -5.25 4.13 -4.12
C GLU A 33 -6.78 4.36 -4.13
N LEU A 34 -7.46 4.33 -2.97
CA LEU A 34 -8.92 4.54 -2.90
C LEU A 34 -9.30 6.03 -2.95
N ASP A 35 -8.95 6.67 -4.07
CA ASP A 35 -9.16 8.09 -4.35
C ASP A 35 -10.59 8.40 -4.85
N GLN A 36 -10.85 9.67 -5.19
CA GLN A 36 -12.13 10.08 -5.77
C GLN A 36 -12.43 9.42 -7.12
N ASP A 37 -11.41 9.09 -7.92
CA ASP A 37 -11.61 8.41 -9.20
C ASP A 37 -12.11 6.98 -8.99
N PHE A 38 -11.56 6.27 -8.00
CA PHE A 38 -12.03 4.95 -7.61
C PHE A 38 -13.48 4.97 -7.11
N LEU A 39 -13.83 5.93 -6.23
CA LEU A 39 -15.21 6.11 -5.76
C LEU A 39 -16.18 6.43 -6.89
N THR A 40 -15.73 7.19 -7.89
CA THR A 40 -16.51 7.50 -9.10
C THR A 40 -16.72 6.26 -9.96
N GLY A 41 -15.70 5.38 -10.06
CA GLY A 41 -15.82 4.06 -10.69
C GLY A 41 -16.85 3.16 -10.01
N ILE A 42 -16.87 3.10 -8.68
CA ILE A 42 -17.89 2.35 -7.92
C ILE A 42 -19.30 2.90 -8.19
N ALA A 43 -19.47 4.22 -8.18
CA ALA A 43 -20.77 4.84 -8.48
C ALA A 43 -21.25 4.53 -9.92
N ALA A 44 -20.34 4.52 -10.89
CA ALA A 44 -20.64 4.13 -12.26
C ALA A 44 -21.07 2.66 -12.39
N LEU A 45 -20.46 1.75 -11.61
CA LEU A 45 -20.85 0.34 -11.59
C LEU A 45 -22.23 0.11 -10.95
N VAL A 46 -22.58 0.87 -9.91
CA VAL A 46 -23.93 0.86 -9.33
C VAL A 46 -24.96 1.29 -10.38
N GLN A 47 -24.65 2.34 -11.15
CA GLN A 47 -25.54 2.84 -12.19
C GLN A 47 -25.68 1.82 -13.34
N LEU A 48 -24.58 1.24 -13.80
CA LEU A 48 -24.57 0.21 -14.83
C LEU A 48 -25.34 -1.05 -14.40
N ALA A 49 -25.22 -1.46 -13.13
CA ALA A 49 -25.96 -2.60 -12.58
C ALA A 49 -27.48 -2.34 -12.52
N LYS A 50 -27.90 -1.10 -12.24
CA LYS A 50 -29.30 -0.69 -12.30
C LYS A 50 -29.84 -0.72 -13.73
N GLU A 51 -29.06 -0.21 -14.69
CA GLU A 51 -29.45 -0.16 -16.11
C GLU A 51 -29.52 -1.55 -16.75
N SER A 52 -28.67 -2.48 -16.29
CA SER A 52 -28.65 -3.88 -16.74
C SER A 52 -29.61 -4.81 -15.99
N GLY A 53 -30.35 -4.30 -14.99
CA GLY A 53 -31.28 -5.10 -14.19
C GLY A 53 -30.60 -6.11 -13.24
N ASN A 54 -29.29 -5.98 -13.01
CA ASN A 54 -28.55 -6.86 -12.12
C ASN A 54 -28.62 -6.34 -10.67
N GLU A 55 -29.73 -6.66 -10.00
CA GLU A 55 -30.00 -6.18 -8.63
C GLU A 55 -28.97 -6.63 -7.59
N ASN A 56 -28.37 -7.83 -7.77
CA ASN A 56 -27.35 -8.35 -6.85
C ASN A 56 -26.07 -7.52 -6.93
N ALA A 57 -25.57 -7.26 -8.14
CA ALA A 57 -24.40 -6.40 -8.33
C ALA A 57 -24.69 -4.96 -7.87
N GLY A 58 -25.89 -4.45 -8.19
CA GLY A 58 -26.30 -3.10 -7.78
C GLY A 58 -26.36 -2.95 -6.25
N ARG A 59 -26.89 -3.94 -5.53
CA ARG A 59 -26.97 -3.91 -4.06
C ARG A 59 -25.59 -4.01 -3.42
N PHE A 60 -24.74 -4.93 -3.91
CA PHE A 60 -23.37 -5.11 -3.42
C PHE A 60 -22.55 -3.83 -3.56
N PHE A 61 -22.42 -3.29 -4.78
CA PHE A 61 -21.63 -2.08 -5.01
C PHE A 61 -22.21 -0.85 -4.33
N SER A 62 -23.55 -0.79 -4.14
CA SER A 62 -24.17 0.31 -3.40
C SER A 62 -23.85 0.25 -1.90
N GLN A 63 -23.86 -0.94 -1.29
CA GLN A 63 -23.51 -1.11 0.12
C GLN A 63 -22.03 -0.84 0.35
N ILE A 64 -21.17 -1.43 -0.49
CA ILE A 64 -19.73 -1.20 -0.43
C ILE A 64 -19.39 0.27 -0.66
N GLY A 65 -20.02 0.92 -1.65
CA GLY A 65 -19.81 2.34 -1.93
C GLY A 65 -20.18 3.24 -0.74
N GLN A 66 -21.27 2.96 -0.04
CA GLN A 66 -21.64 3.70 1.17
C GLN A 66 -20.67 3.46 2.32
N SER A 67 -20.25 2.22 2.56
CA SER A 67 -19.25 1.88 3.57
C SER A 67 -17.89 2.51 3.25
N LEU A 68 -17.47 2.50 1.98
CA LEU A 68 -16.26 3.16 1.51
C LEU A 68 -16.34 4.67 1.72
N ILE A 69 -17.44 5.33 1.36
CA ILE A 69 -17.61 6.77 1.58
C ILE A 69 -17.56 7.12 3.07
N ALA A 70 -18.25 6.36 3.92
CA ALA A 70 -18.24 6.58 5.37
C ALA A 70 -16.86 6.35 5.99
N LEU A 71 -16.09 5.41 5.45
CA LEU A 71 -14.72 5.16 5.89
C LEU A 71 -13.74 6.17 5.30
N LEU A 72 -13.96 6.64 4.06
CA LEU A 72 -13.09 7.56 3.33
C LEU A 72 -13.43 9.05 3.53
N THR A 73 -14.42 9.36 4.38
CA THR A 73 -14.72 10.73 4.80
C THR A 73 -13.42 11.42 5.27
N PRO A 74 -13.17 12.70 4.93
CA PRO A 74 -11.86 13.32 5.10
C PRO A 74 -11.28 13.22 6.52
N SER A 75 -12.13 13.21 7.55
CA SER A 75 -11.67 13.08 8.94
C SER A 75 -11.00 11.75 9.24
N ASP A 76 -11.45 10.64 8.65
CA ASP A 76 -10.91 9.30 8.94
C ASP A 76 -9.73 8.92 8.04
N VAL A 77 -9.70 9.38 6.80
CA VAL A 77 -8.51 9.27 5.94
C VAL A 77 -7.38 10.14 6.49
N LEU A 78 -7.66 11.38 6.87
CA LEU A 78 -6.67 12.25 7.50
C LEU A 78 -6.25 11.71 8.88
N ARG A 79 -7.18 11.16 9.68
CA ARG A 79 -6.83 10.51 10.95
C ARG A 79 -5.95 9.28 10.73
N ARG A 80 -6.22 8.45 9.73
CA ARG A 80 -5.40 7.26 9.43
C ARG A 80 -4.05 7.63 8.82
N ALA A 81 -3.99 8.62 7.94
CA ALA A 81 -2.74 9.18 7.44
C ALA A 81 -1.93 9.84 8.57
N SER A 82 -2.59 10.51 9.53
CA SER A 82 -1.96 11.04 10.74
C SER A 82 -1.39 9.91 11.60
N LEU A 83 -2.15 8.83 11.83
CA LEU A 83 -1.67 7.68 12.60
C LEU A 83 -0.48 6.98 11.94
N LYS A 84 -0.50 6.76 10.62
CA LYS A 84 0.65 6.23 9.87
C LYS A 84 1.85 7.17 9.93
N SER A 85 1.63 8.48 9.80
CA SER A 85 2.67 9.51 9.91
C SER A 85 3.26 9.59 11.32
N GLU A 86 2.43 9.46 12.36
CA GLU A 86 2.84 9.41 13.77
C GLU A 86 3.65 8.14 14.06
N GLN A 87 3.20 6.99 13.56
CA GLN A 87 3.93 5.73 13.67
C GLN A 87 5.26 5.75 12.92
N ALA A 88 5.27 6.26 11.69
CA ALA A 88 6.49 6.48 10.90
C ALA A 88 7.46 7.43 11.62
N SER A 89 6.96 8.53 12.19
CA SER A 89 7.76 9.48 12.97
C SER A 89 8.34 8.83 14.23
N TYR A 90 7.55 8.00 14.91
CA TYR A 90 7.99 7.24 16.08
C TYR A 90 9.09 6.23 15.72
N LEU A 91 8.94 5.50 14.61
CA LEU A 91 9.97 4.58 14.13
C LEU A 91 11.27 5.30 13.73
N VAL A 92 11.17 6.46 13.09
CA VAL A 92 12.34 7.32 12.79
C VAL A 92 12.99 7.83 14.07
N GLN A 93 12.22 8.14 15.10
CA GLN A 93 12.76 8.50 16.40
C GLN A 93 13.50 7.33 17.05
N ILE A 94 12.91 6.13 17.06
CA ILE A 94 13.58 4.91 17.55
C ILE A 94 14.87 4.65 16.78
N LEU A 95 14.85 4.79 15.46
CA LEU A 95 16.03 4.65 14.61
C LEU A 95 17.14 5.61 15.06
N LEU A 96 16.82 6.90 15.23
CA LEU A 96 17.78 7.92 15.66
C LEU A 96 18.31 7.72 17.08
N GLU A 97 17.50 7.19 17.99
CA GLU A 97 17.89 6.96 19.38
C GLU A 97 18.71 5.68 19.55
N LYS A 98 18.36 4.63 18.81
CA LYS A 98 18.95 3.29 18.99
C LYS A 98 20.07 2.99 18.00
N VAL A 99 20.13 3.64 16.84
CA VAL A 99 21.13 3.33 15.80
C VAL A 99 22.30 4.29 15.86
N SER A 100 23.39 3.85 16.50
CA SER A 100 24.67 4.57 16.55
C SER A 100 25.77 3.87 15.74
N SER A 101 25.52 2.63 15.31
CA SER A 101 26.49 1.77 14.64
C SER A 101 25.81 0.86 13.61
N PRO A 102 26.57 0.26 12.67
CA PRO A 102 26.04 -0.73 11.73
C PRO A 102 25.41 -1.96 12.42
N GLN A 103 25.91 -2.35 13.60
CA GLN A 103 25.32 -3.47 14.35
C GLN A 103 23.94 -3.11 14.90
N ASP A 104 23.75 -1.87 15.35
CA ASP A 104 22.47 -1.39 15.85
C ASP A 104 21.45 -1.26 14.72
N LEU A 105 21.90 -0.90 13.51
CA LEU A 105 21.05 -0.86 12.33
C LEU A 105 20.52 -2.25 11.97
N GLY A 106 21.36 -3.28 12.05
CA GLY A 106 20.94 -4.67 11.85
C GLY A 106 19.92 -5.14 12.90
N ARG A 107 20.08 -4.73 14.16
CA ARG A 107 19.09 -5.02 15.23
C ARG A 107 17.77 -4.30 15.00
N PHE A 108 17.81 -3.02 14.62
CA PHE A 108 16.63 -2.24 14.27
C PHE A 108 15.87 -2.90 13.12
N ALA A 109 16.58 -3.29 12.04
CA ALA A 109 15.97 -3.97 10.92
C ALA A 109 15.34 -5.31 11.35
N ALA A 110 16.02 -6.12 12.15
CA ALA A 110 15.46 -7.38 12.63
C ALA A 110 14.16 -7.20 13.45
N GLU A 111 13.99 -6.06 14.14
CA GLU A 111 12.85 -5.80 15.01
C GLU A 111 11.70 -5.04 14.31
N TYR A 112 12.01 -4.13 13.38
CA TYR A 112 11.02 -3.15 12.87
C TYR A 112 10.91 -3.10 11.32
N ILE A 113 11.58 -3.97 10.57
CA ILE A 113 11.61 -3.86 9.10
C ILE A 113 10.23 -4.05 8.44
N VAL A 114 9.36 -4.82 9.07
CA VAL A 114 8.00 -5.09 8.55
C VAL A 114 7.13 -3.85 8.64
N GLU A 115 7.35 -3.02 9.65
CA GLU A 115 6.66 -1.75 9.90
C GLU A 115 7.27 -0.57 9.12
N CYS A 116 8.42 -0.76 8.46
CA CYS A 116 9.05 0.24 7.59
C CYS A 116 8.34 0.33 6.23
N ASP A 117 7.16 0.97 6.22
CA ASP A 117 6.36 1.20 5.02
C ASP A 117 6.83 2.43 4.21
N PRO A 118 6.22 2.74 3.04
CA PRO A 118 6.59 3.93 2.26
C PRO A 118 6.47 5.25 3.04
N CYS A 119 5.57 5.35 4.03
CA CYS A 119 5.45 6.55 4.87
C CYS A 119 6.67 6.71 5.79
N PHE A 120 7.20 5.62 6.35
CA PHE A 120 8.46 5.64 7.10
C PHE A 120 9.60 6.23 6.27
N PHE A 121 9.80 5.75 5.04
CA PHE A 121 10.87 6.25 4.17
C PHE A 121 10.66 7.72 3.78
N ALA A 122 9.42 8.15 3.55
CA ALA A 122 9.11 9.55 3.27
C ALA A 122 9.42 10.48 4.46
N VAL A 123 9.09 10.05 5.69
CA VAL A 123 9.42 10.81 6.92
C VAL A 123 10.94 10.86 7.14
N LEU A 124 11.64 9.76 6.88
CA LEU A 124 13.09 9.70 6.98
C LEU A 124 13.79 10.65 5.98
N GLU A 125 13.32 10.70 4.73
CA GLU A 125 13.85 11.63 3.71
C GLU A 125 13.56 13.10 4.09
N ASN A 126 12.35 13.40 4.55
CA ASN A 126 12.00 14.75 5.02
C ASN A 126 12.90 15.18 6.21
N ARG A 127 13.22 14.24 7.11
CA ARG A 127 14.16 14.48 8.19
C ARG A 127 15.58 14.76 7.67
N ALA A 128 16.03 14.01 6.66
CA ALA A 128 17.32 14.26 6.00
C ALA A 128 17.38 15.64 5.34
N GLU A 129 16.33 16.07 4.65
CA GLU A 129 16.23 17.42 4.07
C GLU A 129 16.21 18.50 5.16
N THR A 130 15.53 18.25 6.28
CA THR A 130 15.52 19.17 7.43
C THR A 130 16.92 19.34 8.04
N GLU A 131 17.68 18.26 8.23
CA GLU A 131 19.06 18.33 8.72
C GLU A 131 19.99 19.05 7.73
N LYS A 132 19.80 18.81 6.42
CA LYS A 132 20.53 19.53 5.37
C LYS A 132 20.22 21.04 5.39
N ALA A 133 18.96 21.42 5.54
CA ALA A 133 18.54 22.83 5.62
C ALA A 133 19.11 23.54 6.87
N LYS A 134 19.40 22.78 7.94
CA LYS A 134 20.08 23.27 9.15
C LYS A 134 21.61 23.35 9.01
N GLY A 135 22.17 22.94 7.87
CA GLY A 135 23.62 22.88 7.63
C GLY A 135 24.29 21.60 8.14
N ASN A 136 23.52 20.62 8.63
CA ASN A 136 24.04 19.35 9.15
C ASN A 136 24.14 18.30 8.02
N GLU A 137 25.00 18.56 7.03
CA GLU A 137 25.13 17.69 5.86
C GLU A 137 25.55 16.24 6.20
N GLY A 138 26.35 16.06 7.26
CA GLY A 138 26.75 14.73 7.75
C GLY A 138 25.56 13.89 8.21
N ASN A 139 24.66 14.48 9.01
CA ASN A 139 23.44 13.81 9.47
C ASN A 139 22.47 13.56 8.31
N ALA A 140 22.33 14.52 7.40
CA ALA A 140 21.49 14.33 6.22
C ALA A 140 21.99 13.17 5.35
N ARG A 141 23.31 13.04 5.14
CA ARG A 141 23.89 11.93 4.39
C ARG A 141 23.68 10.60 5.13
N PHE A 142 23.95 10.57 6.42
CA PHE A 142 23.75 9.38 7.25
C PHE A 142 22.32 8.86 7.15
N LEU A 143 21.31 9.73 7.29
CA LEU A 143 19.90 9.33 7.20
C LEU A 143 19.52 8.76 5.84
N ARG A 144 20.04 9.32 4.74
CA ARG A 144 19.80 8.77 3.40
C ARG A 144 20.49 7.42 3.20
N GLU A 145 21.69 7.23 3.72
CA GLU A 145 22.38 5.93 3.62
C GLU A 145 21.67 4.85 4.46
N VAL A 146 21.26 5.19 5.68
CA VAL A 146 20.45 4.30 6.52
C VAL A 146 19.14 3.93 5.82
N GLY A 147 18.45 4.91 5.23
CA GLY A 147 17.22 4.66 4.47
C GLY A 147 17.42 3.67 3.31
N LYS A 148 18.51 3.81 2.55
CA LYS A 148 18.85 2.88 1.46
C LYS A 148 19.12 1.47 1.96
N ILE A 149 19.87 1.32 3.05
CA ILE A 149 20.20 0.03 3.63
C ILE A 149 18.93 -0.68 4.12
N LEU A 150 18.05 0.04 4.83
CA LEU A 150 16.78 -0.52 5.28
C LEU A 150 15.88 -0.90 4.11
N GLN A 151 15.83 -0.08 3.06
CA GLN A 151 15.06 -0.42 1.86
C GLN A 151 15.58 -1.70 1.19
N GLN A 152 16.89 -1.84 1.05
CA GLN A 152 17.51 -3.07 0.52
C GLN A 152 17.18 -4.29 1.39
N ILE A 153 17.32 -4.18 2.72
CA ILE A 153 16.98 -5.27 3.64
C ILE A 153 15.51 -5.66 3.49
N ARG A 154 14.59 -4.68 3.39
CA ARG A 154 13.15 -4.93 3.19
C ARG A 154 12.88 -5.65 1.87
N ASP A 155 13.52 -5.21 0.79
CA ASP A 155 13.37 -5.79 -0.55
C ASP A 155 13.96 -7.20 -0.63
N GLU A 156 15.02 -7.49 0.13
CA GLU A 156 15.63 -8.84 0.27
C GLU A 156 14.82 -9.76 1.20
N SER A 157 14.15 -9.20 2.21
CA SER A 157 13.30 -9.93 3.17
C SER A 157 11.92 -10.26 2.61
N THR A 158 11.49 -9.52 1.59
CA THR A 158 10.26 -9.80 0.85
C THR A 158 10.64 -10.77 -0.27
N PRO A 159 10.16 -12.03 -0.31
CA PRO A 159 10.47 -12.92 -1.42
C PRO A 159 9.90 -12.31 -2.70
N CYS A 160 10.77 -11.64 -3.46
CA CYS A 160 10.46 -11.20 -4.80
C CYS A 160 10.11 -12.48 -5.57
N SER A 161 8.91 -12.50 -6.14
CA SER A 161 8.46 -13.50 -7.10
C SER A 161 9.28 -13.37 -8.38
N GLN A 162 10.58 -13.67 -8.31
CA GLN A 162 11.43 -13.97 -9.45
C GLN A 162 11.44 -15.48 -9.64
N ALA A 163 10.28 -16.02 -10.03
CA ALA A 163 10.19 -17.26 -10.80
C ALA A 163 9.67 -16.88 -12.19
N GLY A 164 10.44 -16.02 -12.87
CA GLY A 164 10.23 -15.66 -14.26
C GLY A 164 11.57 -15.75 -14.99
N ALA A 165 11.63 -16.67 -15.96
CA ALA A 165 12.78 -17.10 -16.75
C ALA A 165 13.68 -18.12 -16.00
N TRP A 166 13.84 -19.38 -16.40
CA TRP A 166 13.78 -19.99 -17.73
C TRP A 166 13.44 -21.49 -17.60
N GLU A 167 12.28 -21.93 -18.09
CA GLU A 167 12.16 -23.29 -18.64
C GLU A 167 11.37 -23.19 -19.95
N GLN A 168 12.11 -23.41 -21.04
CA GLN A 168 11.55 -23.77 -22.33
C GLN A 168 10.78 -25.08 -22.16
N GLY A 169 9.52 -25.10 -22.55
CA GLY A 169 8.69 -26.31 -22.52
C GLY A 169 7.46 -26.12 -23.38
N GLU A 170 7.60 -26.53 -24.64
CA GLU A 170 6.59 -26.81 -25.66
C GLU A 170 5.10 -26.66 -25.30
N TYR A 171 4.37 -25.91 -26.11
CA TYR A 171 2.91 -26.01 -26.22
C TYR A 171 2.53 -27.32 -26.91
N PRO A 172 1.78 -28.26 -26.29
CA PRO A 172 1.04 -29.24 -27.06
C PRO A 172 -0.32 -28.65 -27.43
N ASN A 173 -0.47 -28.49 -28.75
CA ASN A 173 -1.72 -28.31 -29.46
C ASN A 173 -2.72 -29.39 -29.01
N GLY A 174 -3.87 -28.99 -28.46
CA GLY A 174 -4.90 -29.90 -27.95
C GLY A 174 -6.27 -29.53 -28.49
N GLU A 175 -6.70 -30.27 -29.50
CA GLU A 175 -7.98 -30.18 -30.19
C GLU A 175 -9.18 -30.22 -29.22
N LYS A 176 -10.17 -29.36 -29.47
CA LYS A 176 -11.46 -29.40 -28.80
C LYS A 176 -12.39 -30.29 -29.63
N THR A 177 -12.51 -31.55 -29.27
CA THR A 177 -13.57 -32.43 -29.79
C THR A 177 -14.92 -31.98 -29.23
N GLY A 178 -15.83 -31.62 -30.12
CA GLY A 178 -17.26 -31.45 -29.91
C GLY A 178 -17.97 -31.73 -31.22
#